data_AF-A0A6N1DMF5-F1
#
_entry.id   AF-A0A6N1DMF5-F1
#
_cell.length_a   1.000
_cell.length_b   1.000
_cell.length_c   1.000
_cell.angle_alpha   90.00
_cell.angle_beta   90.00
_cell.angle_gamma   90.00
#
_symmetry.space_group_name_H-M   'P 1'
#
loop_
_entity.id
_entity.type
_entity.pdbx_description
1 polymer ?
#
loop_
_entity_poly.entity_id
_entity_poly.type
_entity_poly.pdbx_seq_one_letter_code
_entity_poly.pdbx_strand_id
1 'polypeptide(L)'
;MVARALWLAVLVMLSGPMAGTAAAEPHFLVQPHTTELELGEPLRVRLRAEGSAHDLYQMDLGAWEADFRVEWLESARYRRERNGQPWLIQRAQLRLYPRRVGRLSLPALRMGRLSSEPVTITVSPPDTVALSIRRGADNAHPYVREPVLVWLDVEAPHGDFQTRVSALTVPEAHVAALGSERLRGADGRYRERHQWLVTPLEAGELSLALPWVEARSFRRYGAALQLPTEPLRLAVRPAPSYLPVQVPLAPVTVHQRVSEGPWWRGEPYLWSLELRGRDLSQDHVQRLLAAALGTSADIRYFSPRIDARTPLGGRVDETVLHVEVPFVAPRAGALSLPGLRMPYFDPATGRLTAAELPPLALTVGDPRRQAASRVVLGVGLVLVLALLAAGLARWMAGRRVRRRLLRAVAVAPSAGALRAALLAAAPAPTLRAWLAAQRAGPALQAAVLRVERACYGADEPGPAAGGAVGAALAEALRRHRLRRPWPTGLARLFRRVAIVPGFPRSRGAWP
;
A
#
# COMPACT_ATOMS: atom_id res chain seq x y z
N MET A 1 -39.87 -123.52 21.79
CA MET A 1 -39.74 -122.41 22.77
C MET A 1 -38.94 -121.26 22.16
N VAL A 2 -39.50 -120.54 21.17
CA VAL A 2 -38.79 -119.49 20.39
C VAL A 2 -39.70 -118.26 20.19
N ALA A 3 -40.45 -117.86 21.22
CA ALA A 3 -41.44 -116.79 21.10
C ALA A 3 -41.40 -115.79 22.26
N ARG A 4 -40.19 -115.42 22.72
CA ARG A 4 -39.99 -114.37 23.74
C ARG A 4 -38.88 -113.35 23.45
N ALA A 5 -38.19 -113.47 22.32
CA ALA A 5 -37.03 -112.63 22.01
C ALA A 5 -37.31 -111.45 21.06
N LEU A 6 -38.55 -111.28 20.57
CA LEU A 6 -38.83 -110.30 19.50
C LEU A 6 -39.50 -108.99 19.94
N TRP A 7 -39.80 -108.82 21.24
CA TRP A 7 -40.53 -107.65 21.74
C TRP A 7 -39.66 -106.58 22.44
N LEU A 8 -38.35 -106.82 22.57
CA LEU A 8 -37.42 -105.86 23.22
C LEU A 8 -36.57 -105.05 22.24
N ALA A 9 -36.60 -105.37 20.94
CA ALA A 9 -35.81 -104.65 19.92
C ALA A 9 -36.55 -103.47 19.25
N VAL A 10 -37.86 -103.32 19.46
CA VAL A 10 -38.66 -102.24 18.84
C VAL A 10 -38.81 -101.00 19.73
N LEU A 11 -38.51 -101.09 21.04
CA LEU A 11 -38.67 -99.95 21.96
C LEU A 11 -37.41 -99.07 22.12
N VAL A 12 -36.26 -99.48 21.59
CA VAL A 12 -34.98 -98.73 21.71
C VAL A 12 -34.69 -97.88 20.47
N MET A 13 -35.45 -98.04 19.38
CA MET A 13 -35.23 -97.30 18.12
C MET A 13 -36.11 -96.05 17.95
N LEU A 14 -36.72 -95.55 19.03
CA LEU A 14 -37.60 -94.37 19.04
C LEU A 14 -37.19 -93.29 20.06
N SER A 15 -35.94 -93.34 20.53
CA SER A 15 -35.32 -92.26 21.31
C SER A 15 -34.14 -91.65 20.55
N GLY A 16 -34.38 -91.27 19.29
CA GLY A 16 -33.49 -90.31 18.62
C GLY A 16 -33.57 -88.99 19.39
N PRO A 17 -32.44 -88.37 19.79
CA PRO A 17 -32.48 -87.08 20.43
C PRO A 17 -33.16 -86.12 19.46
N MET A 18 -34.33 -85.60 19.83
CA MET A 18 -34.83 -84.39 19.20
C MET A 18 -33.74 -83.36 19.39
N ALA A 19 -33.01 -83.07 18.32
CA ALA A 19 -32.15 -81.92 18.22
C ALA A 19 -33.07 -80.72 18.43
N GLY A 20 -33.16 -80.27 19.69
CA GLY A 20 -33.82 -79.04 20.04
C GLY A 20 -33.25 -77.96 19.13
N THR A 21 -34.09 -77.42 18.27
CA THR A 21 -33.78 -76.22 17.53
C THR A 21 -33.52 -75.15 18.58
N ALA A 22 -32.24 -74.92 18.89
CA ALA A 22 -31.83 -73.84 19.77
C ALA A 22 -32.45 -72.56 19.20
N ALA A 23 -33.47 -72.05 19.88
CA ALA A 23 -34.10 -70.79 19.54
C ALA A 23 -33.01 -69.73 19.69
N ALA A 24 -32.35 -69.34 18.58
CA ALA A 24 -31.22 -68.43 18.70
C ALA A 24 -31.70 -67.15 19.39
N GLU A 25 -31.06 -66.86 20.51
CA GLU A 25 -31.46 -65.82 21.43
C GLU A 25 -31.27 -64.44 20.77
N PRO A 26 -32.10 -63.46 21.14
CA PRO A 26 -31.88 -62.08 20.73
C PRO A 26 -30.50 -61.65 21.23
N HIS A 27 -29.71 -61.04 20.34
CA HIS A 27 -28.33 -60.67 20.65
C HIS A 27 -27.98 -59.33 20.03
N PHE A 28 -27.01 -58.68 20.66
CA PHE A 28 -26.49 -57.40 20.24
C PHE A 28 -24.96 -57.45 20.23
N LEU A 29 -24.37 -57.22 19.06
CA LEU A 29 -22.93 -57.33 18.83
C LEU A 29 -22.35 -55.99 18.38
N VAL A 30 -21.20 -55.67 18.97
CA VAL A 30 -20.31 -54.57 18.58
C VAL A 30 -19.06 -55.21 17.98
N GLN A 31 -18.82 -54.97 16.69
CA GLN A 31 -17.73 -55.60 15.94
C GLN A 31 -16.83 -54.53 15.31
N PRO A 32 -15.73 -54.11 15.99
CA PRO A 32 -14.72 -53.28 15.36
C PRO A 32 -14.03 -54.04 14.23
N HIS A 33 -13.59 -53.32 13.19
CA HIS A 33 -12.81 -53.94 12.10
C HIS A 33 -11.37 -54.27 12.52
N THR A 34 -10.81 -53.50 13.44
CA THR A 34 -9.48 -53.70 14.04
C THR A 34 -9.53 -53.24 15.51
N THR A 35 -8.65 -53.79 16.35
CA THR A 35 -8.43 -53.35 17.73
C THR A 35 -7.17 -52.50 17.88
N GLU A 36 -6.42 -52.31 16.80
CA GLU A 36 -5.18 -51.53 16.76
C GLU A 36 -5.26 -50.52 15.60
N LEU A 37 -4.96 -49.25 15.89
CA LEU A 37 -4.90 -48.19 14.88
C LEU A 37 -4.00 -47.03 15.33
N GLU A 38 -3.57 -46.19 14.39
CA GLU A 38 -2.88 -44.94 14.72
C GLU A 38 -3.87 -43.79 15.01
N LEU A 39 -3.42 -42.78 15.76
CA LEU A 39 -4.19 -41.57 16.01
C LEU A 39 -4.59 -40.89 14.68
N GLY A 40 -5.88 -40.62 14.54
CA GLY A 40 -6.47 -40.00 13.36
C GLY A 40 -6.89 -40.97 12.25
N GLU A 41 -6.56 -42.26 12.38
CA GLU A 41 -7.17 -43.28 11.53
C GLU A 41 -8.63 -43.54 11.96
N PRO A 42 -9.55 -43.77 11.01
CA PRO A 42 -10.93 -44.09 11.33
C PRO A 42 -11.07 -45.57 11.72
N LEU A 43 -11.59 -45.83 12.93
CA LEU A 43 -12.06 -47.15 13.34
C LEU A 43 -13.48 -47.37 12.80
N ARG A 44 -13.66 -48.36 11.92
CA ARG A 44 -14.99 -48.79 11.47
C ARG A 44 -15.56 -49.81 12.46
N VAL A 45 -16.74 -49.52 13.00
CA VAL A 45 -17.45 -50.40 13.93
C VAL A 45 -18.77 -50.82 13.31
N ARG A 46 -19.04 -52.12 13.29
CA ARG A 46 -20.32 -52.69 12.88
C ARG A 46 -21.15 -53.01 14.11
N LEU A 47 -22.37 -52.49 14.16
CA LEU A 47 -23.37 -52.82 15.15
C LEU A 47 -24.37 -53.78 14.52
N ARG A 48 -24.71 -54.86 15.22
CA ARG A 48 -25.74 -55.81 14.78
C ARG A 48 -26.65 -56.18 15.94
N ALA A 49 -27.94 -55.95 15.74
CA ALA A 49 -28.99 -56.29 16.69
C ALA A 49 -29.99 -57.23 16.04
N GLU A 50 -30.34 -58.32 16.73
CA GLU A 50 -31.32 -59.30 16.26
C GLU A 50 -32.36 -59.58 17.33
N GLY A 51 -33.63 -59.67 16.91
CA GLY A 51 -34.74 -60.02 17.80
C GLY A 51 -35.10 -58.92 18.82
N SER A 52 -34.64 -57.68 18.62
CA SER A 52 -34.99 -56.53 19.45
C SER A 52 -35.98 -55.61 18.75
N ALA A 53 -36.99 -55.12 19.48
CA ALA A 53 -37.92 -54.09 19.02
C ALA A 53 -37.37 -52.66 19.17
N HIS A 54 -36.32 -52.45 19.96
CA HIS A 54 -35.71 -51.14 20.16
C HIS A 54 -34.93 -50.71 18.92
N ASP A 55 -34.89 -49.41 18.65
CA ASP A 55 -34.18 -48.86 17.51
C ASP A 55 -32.68 -48.75 17.75
N LEU A 56 -31.89 -49.39 16.88
CA LEU A 56 -30.43 -49.32 16.94
C LEU A 56 -29.92 -47.89 16.68
N TYR A 57 -30.62 -47.09 15.88
CA TYR A 57 -30.17 -45.74 15.49
C TYR A 57 -30.47 -44.66 16.53
N GLN A 58 -31.31 -44.97 17.51
CA GLN A 58 -31.62 -44.07 18.63
C GLN A 58 -30.80 -44.43 19.88
N MET A 59 -29.81 -45.31 19.73
CA MET A 59 -28.95 -45.72 20.83
C MET A 59 -28.09 -44.55 21.32
N ASP A 60 -28.00 -44.40 22.63
CA ASP A 60 -27.08 -43.46 23.26
C ASP A 60 -25.64 -43.96 23.09
N LEU A 61 -24.83 -43.18 22.36
CA LEU A 61 -23.41 -43.43 22.15
C LEU A 61 -22.53 -42.49 22.98
N GLY A 62 -23.11 -41.70 23.89
CA GLY A 62 -22.40 -40.69 24.69
C GLY A 62 -21.25 -41.28 25.52
N ALA A 63 -21.37 -42.53 25.96
CA ALA A 63 -20.29 -43.24 26.66
C ALA A 63 -19.03 -43.42 25.79
N TRP A 64 -19.18 -43.46 24.46
CA TRP A 64 -18.06 -43.55 23.51
C TRP A 64 -17.53 -42.18 23.09
N GLU A 65 -18.34 -41.13 23.18
CA GLU A 65 -17.97 -39.77 22.72
C GLU A 65 -16.85 -39.12 23.54
N ALA A 66 -16.64 -39.59 24.77
CA ALA A 66 -15.56 -39.16 25.65
C ALA A 66 -14.18 -39.43 25.04
N ASP A 67 -14.00 -40.58 24.40
CA ASP A 67 -12.72 -41.04 23.84
C ASP A 67 -12.70 -41.02 22.30
N PHE A 68 -13.87 -40.97 21.66
CA PHE A 68 -14.00 -41.02 20.21
C PHE A 68 -14.91 -39.90 19.69
N ARG A 69 -14.67 -39.42 18.47
CA ARG A 69 -15.72 -38.75 17.69
C ARG A 69 -16.46 -39.81 16.89
N VAL A 70 -17.77 -39.93 17.09
CA VAL A 70 -18.61 -40.97 16.49
C VAL A 70 -19.41 -40.40 15.32
N GLU A 71 -19.39 -41.07 14.18
CA GLU A 71 -20.11 -40.68 12.97
C GLU A 71 -20.89 -41.88 12.42
N TRP A 72 -22.20 -41.72 12.19
CA TRP A 72 -23.02 -42.73 11.53
C TRP A 72 -22.73 -42.76 10.03
N LEU A 73 -22.47 -43.94 9.48
CA LEU A 73 -22.23 -44.13 8.04
C LEU A 73 -23.45 -44.72 7.34
N GLU A 74 -23.88 -45.90 7.80
CA GLU A 74 -24.90 -46.70 7.13
C GLU A 74 -25.78 -47.42 8.14
N SER A 75 -26.99 -47.73 7.67
CA SER A 75 -28.11 -48.12 8.48
C SER A 75 -29.03 -49.00 7.64
N ALA A 76 -29.22 -50.26 8.04
CA ALA A 76 -30.18 -51.19 7.45
C ALA A 76 -31.05 -51.84 8.52
N ARG A 77 -32.36 -51.86 8.29
CA ARG A 77 -33.34 -52.57 9.11
C ARG A 77 -34.21 -53.41 8.18
N TYR A 78 -34.29 -54.70 8.45
CA TYR A 78 -35.16 -55.60 7.70
C TYR A 78 -35.80 -56.63 8.61
N ARG A 79 -37.04 -56.99 8.27
CA ARG A 79 -37.81 -57.99 8.99
C ARG A 79 -37.65 -59.32 8.27
N ARG A 80 -37.24 -60.35 9.02
CA ARG A 80 -37.24 -61.73 8.56
C ARG A 80 -38.33 -62.48 9.32
N GLU A 81 -38.93 -63.47 8.70
CA GLU A 81 -39.79 -64.41 9.40
C GLU A 81 -38.94 -65.56 9.94
N ARG A 82 -39.10 -65.90 11.21
CA ARG A 82 -38.38 -67.01 11.85
C ARG A 82 -39.35 -67.79 12.71
N ASN A 83 -39.55 -69.07 12.38
CA ASN A 83 -40.53 -69.95 13.05
C ASN A 83 -41.95 -69.34 13.09
N GLY A 84 -42.38 -68.68 12.00
CA GLY A 84 -43.69 -68.01 11.90
C GLY A 84 -43.83 -66.74 12.75
N GLN A 85 -42.75 -66.25 13.35
CA GLN A 85 -42.73 -65.01 14.15
C GLN A 85 -41.86 -63.94 13.47
N PRO A 86 -42.22 -62.65 13.59
CA PRO A 86 -41.41 -61.57 13.05
C PRO A 86 -40.08 -61.43 13.81
N TRP A 87 -38.97 -61.56 13.10
CA TRP A 87 -37.60 -61.42 13.60
C TRP A 87 -36.96 -60.18 12.98
N LEU A 88 -36.75 -59.14 13.79
CA LEU A 88 -36.14 -57.90 13.33
C LEU A 88 -34.61 -58.00 13.33
N ILE A 89 -33.98 -57.68 12.21
CA ILE A 89 -32.53 -57.56 12.09
C ILE A 89 -32.19 -56.10 11.79
N GLN A 90 -31.29 -55.53 12.59
CA GLN A 90 -30.82 -54.16 12.49
C GLN A 90 -29.29 -54.17 12.38
N ARG A 91 -28.75 -53.41 11.43
CA ARG A 91 -27.32 -53.28 11.20
C ARG A 91 -26.96 -51.84 11.02
N ALA A 92 -25.93 -51.39 11.73
CA ALA A 92 -25.37 -50.08 11.52
C ALA A 92 -23.86 -50.15 11.35
N GLN A 93 -23.33 -49.17 10.62
CA GLN A 93 -21.90 -48.95 10.52
C GLN A 93 -21.58 -47.55 11.06
N LEU A 94 -20.63 -47.52 11.98
CA LEU A 94 -20.11 -46.31 12.60
C LEU A 94 -18.66 -46.09 12.16
N ARG A 95 -18.25 -44.83 12.11
CA ARG A 95 -16.87 -44.38 12.00
C ARG A 95 -16.49 -43.65 13.26
N LEU A 96 -15.48 -44.16 13.96
CA LEU A 96 -14.98 -43.62 15.21
C LEU A 96 -13.58 -43.06 14.98
N TYR A 97 -13.33 -41.83 15.40
CA TYR A 97 -12.00 -41.25 15.41
C TYR A 97 -11.50 -41.09 16.84
N PRO A 98 -10.36 -41.68 17.22
CA PRO A 98 -9.82 -41.56 18.56
C PRO A 98 -9.40 -40.12 18.87
N ARG A 99 -9.68 -39.66 20.10
CA ARG A 99 -9.33 -38.31 20.57
C ARG A 99 -7.93 -38.23 21.21
N ARG A 100 -7.36 -39.38 21.61
CA ARG A 100 -6.07 -39.47 22.29
C ARG A 100 -5.40 -40.82 22.04
N VAL A 101 -4.09 -40.88 22.29
CA VAL A 101 -3.30 -42.12 22.25
C VAL A 101 -3.50 -42.96 23.52
N GLY A 102 -3.22 -44.26 23.42
CA GLY A 102 -3.29 -45.20 24.54
C GLY A 102 -4.36 -46.28 24.38
N ARG A 103 -4.68 -46.98 25.47
CA ARG A 103 -5.75 -48.00 25.49
C ARG A 103 -7.08 -47.31 25.78
N LEU A 104 -7.96 -47.29 24.79
CA LEU A 104 -9.30 -46.72 24.87
C LEU A 104 -10.32 -47.85 24.97
N SER A 105 -11.33 -47.67 25.82
CA SER A 105 -12.42 -48.64 25.93
C SER A 105 -13.60 -48.17 25.09
N LEU A 106 -14.27 -49.11 24.43
CA LEU A 106 -15.65 -48.99 23.97
C LEU A 106 -16.53 -49.68 25.02
N PRO A 107 -17.07 -48.94 26.01
CA PRO A 107 -18.00 -49.48 26.98
C PRO A 107 -19.13 -50.30 26.36
N ALA A 108 -19.62 -51.28 27.12
CA ALA A 108 -20.80 -52.05 26.74
C ALA A 108 -21.99 -51.12 26.47
N LEU A 109 -22.59 -51.26 25.29
CA LEU A 109 -23.79 -50.53 24.91
C LEU A 109 -25.02 -51.36 25.26
N ARG A 110 -26.09 -50.69 25.71
CA ARG A 110 -27.35 -51.33 26.11
C ARG A 110 -28.46 -50.99 25.13
N MET A 111 -29.28 -51.99 24.83
CA MET A 111 -30.44 -51.88 23.96
C MET A 111 -31.60 -52.68 24.54
N GLY A 112 -32.47 -52.02 25.31
CA GLY A 112 -33.49 -52.71 26.10
C GLY A 112 -32.84 -53.66 27.10
N ARG A 113 -33.08 -54.96 26.95
CA ARG A 113 -32.47 -56.03 27.78
C ARG A 113 -31.16 -56.59 27.21
N LEU A 114 -30.79 -56.21 25.98
CA LEU A 114 -29.56 -56.68 25.34
C LEU A 114 -28.41 -55.77 25.72
N SER A 115 -27.23 -56.34 25.91
CA SER A 115 -25.98 -55.62 26.14
C SER A 115 -24.90 -56.18 25.24
N SER A 116 -24.06 -55.30 24.69
CA SER A 116 -22.83 -55.74 24.02
C SER A 116 -21.74 -56.02 25.06
N GLU A 117 -20.69 -56.70 24.61
CA GLU A 117 -19.44 -56.79 25.36
C GLU A 117 -18.63 -55.49 25.18
N PRO A 118 -17.85 -55.05 26.19
CA PRO A 118 -16.92 -53.96 26.04
C PRO A 118 -15.72 -54.40 25.18
N VAL A 119 -15.19 -53.48 24.37
CA VAL A 119 -14.04 -53.75 23.50
C VAL A 119 -12.92 -52.78 23.82
N THR A 120 -11.70 -53.26 24.00
CA THR A 120 -10.52 -52.40 24.15
C THR A 120 -9.84 -52.16 22.81
N ILE A 121 -9.50 -50.92 22.53
CA ILE A 121 -8.83 -50.44 21.33
C ILE A 121 -7.48 -49.83 21.71
N THR A 122 -6.40 -50.24 21.07
CA THR A 122 -5.06 -49.67 21.26
C THR A 122 -4.78 -48.63 20.18
N VAL A 123 -4.52 -47.39 20.60
CA VAL A 123 -4.21 -46.26 19.71
C VAL A 123 -2.76 -45.84 19.86
N SER A 124 -1.96 -45.99 18.82
CA SER A 124 -0.58 -45.52 18.77
C SER A 124 -0.48 -44.07 18.24
N PRO A 125 0.63 -43.36 18.48
CA PRO A 125 0.92 -42.10 17.78
C PRO A 125 0.91 -42.29 16.25
N PRO A 126 0.73 -41.22 15.46
CA PRO A 126 0.72 -41.28 13.99
C PRO A 126 2.14 -41.42 13.41
N ASP A 127 2.88 -42.44 13.84
CA ASP A 127 4.29 -42.66 13.55
C ASP A 127 4.55 -42.91 12.07
N THR A 128 3.63 -43.57 11.37
CA THR A 128 3.73 -43.82 9.92
C THR A 128 3.86 -42.53 9.11
N VAL A 129 3.21 -41.44 9.56
CA VAL A 129 3.29 -40.13 8.89
C VAL A 129 4.19 -39.13 9.64
N ALA A 130 4.48 -39.38 10.92
CA ALA A 130 5.25 -38.52 11.81
C ALA A 130 4.72 -37.07 11.84
N LEU A 131 3.40 -36.91 11.90
CA LEU A 131 2.74 -35.61 12.04
C LEU A 131 2.65 -35.23 13.51
N SER A 132 2.99 -33.98 13.82
CA SER A 132 2.75 -33.39 15.14
C SER A 132 1.99 -32.09 15.01
N ILE A 133 0.99 -31.89 15.87
CA ILE A 133 0.19 -30.66 15.92
C ILE A 133 0.64 -29.83 17.11
N ARG A 134 0.86 -28.53 16.87
CA ARG A 134 1.10 -27.52 17.90
C ARG A 134 0.10 -26.41 17.73
N ARG A 135 -0.24 -25.75 18.83
CA ARG A 135 -1.18 -24.62 18.84
C ARG A 135 -0.68 -23.55 19.77
N GLY A 136 -1.12 -22.32 19.55
CA GLY A 136 -0.85 -21.24 20.48
C GLY A 136 -1.56 -19.95 20.10
N ALA A 137 -1.32 -18.95 20.93
CA ALA A 137 -1.67 -17.56 20.69
C ALA A 137 -0.42 -16.71 20.90
N ASP A 138 -0.39 -15.55 20.28
CA ASP A 138 0.63 -14.53 20.56
C ASP A 138 0.41 -13.83 21.91
N ASN A 139 -0.84 -13.72 22.37
CA ASN A 139 -1.19 -13.24 23.70
C ASN A 139 -2.22 -14.18 24.37
N ALA A 140 -1.84 -14.79 25.50
CA ALA A 140 -2.72 -15.66 26.29
C ALA A 140 -3.64 -14.89 27.26
N HIS A 141 -3.36 -13.60 27.49
CA HIS A 141 -4.08 -12.73 28.43
C HIS A 141 -4.57 -11.44 27.75
N PRO A 142 -5.36 -11.54 26.67
CA PRO A 142 -5.84 -10.35 25.95
C PRO A 142 -6.85 -9.57 26.76
N TYR A 143 -6.97 -8.27 26.50
CA TYR A 143 -8.15 -7.53 26.93
C TYR A 143 -9.37 -7.86 26.07
N VAL A 144 -10.56 -7.66 26.60
CA VAL A 144 -11.80 -7.65 25.81
C VAL A 144 -11.63 -6.68 24.63
N ARG A 145 -12.01 -7.14 23.41
CA ARG A 145 -11.82 -6.46 22.11
C ARG A 145 -10.37 -6.39 21.59
N GLU A 146 -9.37 -6.90 22.29
CA GLU A 146 -8.01 -7.00 21.75
C GLU A 146 -7.95 -8.17 20.77
N PRO A 147 -7.58 -7.95 19.49
CA PRO A 147 -7.44 -9.03 18.53
C PRO A 147 -6.17 -9.85 18.80
N VAL A 148 -6.34 -11.16 18.94
CA VAL A 148 -5.27 -12.13 19.24
C VAL A 148 -5.02 -13.01 18.02
N LEU A 149 -3.74 -13.22 17.68
CA LEU A 149 -3.35 -14.14 16.63
C LEU A 149 -3.29 -15.55 17.21
N VAL A 150 -4.26 -16.37 16.84
CA VAL A 150 -4.30 -17.79 17.17
C VAL A 150 -3.75 -18.57 15.99
N TRP A 151 -2.90 -19.56 16.28
CA TRP A 151 -2.27 -20.38 15.25
C TRP A 151 -2.32 -21.87 15.59
N LEU A 152 -2.34 -22.67 14.53
CA LEU A 152 -2.29 -24.12 14.55
C LEU A 152 -1.24 -24.59 13.54
N ASP A 153 -0.15 -25.16 14.06
CA ASP A 153 0.97 -25.67 13.28
C ASP A 153 0.85 -27.18 13.12
N VAL A 154 0.86 -27.63 11.87
CA VAL A 154 1.01 -29.05 11.52
C VAL A 154 2.43 -29.25 11.02
N GLU A 155 3.23 -29.99 11.78
CA GLU A 155 4.65 -30.20 11.52
C GLU A 155 4.93 -31.64 11.09
N ALA A 156 5.75 -31.80 10.07
CA ALA A 156 6.20 -33.09 9.57
C ALA A 156 7.68 -33.04 9.17
N PRO A 157 8.42 -34.17 9.21
CA PRO A 157 9.79 -34.22 8.72
C PRO A 157 9.89 -34.20 7.17
N HIS A 158 8.77 -34.31 6.46
CA HIS A 158 8.69 -34.33 4.99
C HIS A 158 7.61 -33.37 4.49
N GLY A 159 7.68 -32.97 3.21
CA GLY A 159 6.74 -32.01 2.61
C GLY A 159 5.51 -32.67 1.96
N ASP A 160 5.41 -34.00 2.01
CA ASP A 160 4.46 -34.80 1.23
C ASP A 160 3.12 -34.99 1.95
N PHE A 161 2.61 -33.91 2.50
CA PHE A 161 1.30 -33.86 3.14
C PHE A 161 0.51 -32.64 2.68
N GLN A 162 -0.81 -32.69 2.85
CA GLN A 162 -1.72 -31.57 2.67
C GLN A 162 -2.65 -31.52 3.87
N THR A 163 -2.95 -30.33 4.36
CA THR A 163 -3.88 -30.19 5.49
C THR A 163 -5.11 -29.40 5.09
N ARG A 164 -6.24 -29.76 5.68
CA ARG A 164 -7.49 -29.01 5.60
C ARG A 164 -8.03 -28.86 7.00
N VAL A 165 -8.41 -27.63 7.31
CA VAL A 165 -8.96 -27.24 8.61
C VAL A 165 -10.28 -26.52 8.35
N SER A 166 -11.32 -26.91 9.09
CA SER A 166 -12.63 -26.25 9.00
C SER A 166 -12.59 -24.84 9.61
N ALA A 167 -13.60 -24.02 9.32
CA ALA A 167 -13.71 -22.70 9.92
C ALA A 167 -13.82 -22.79 11.45
N LEU A 168 -13.03 -21.99 12.17
CA LEU A 168 -13.12 -21.83 13.61
C LEU A 168 -14.33 -20.95 13.94
N THR A 169 -15.25 -21.46 14.76
CA THR A 169 -16.43 -20.72 15.22
C THR A 169 -16.43 -20.68 16.73
N VAL A 170 -16.54 -19.47 17.29
CA VAL A 170 -16.52 -19.22 18.73
C VAL A 170 -17.62 -18.22 19.03
N PRO A 171 -18.67 -18.56 19.78
CA PRO A 171 -19.78 -17.64 20.05
C PRO A 171 -19.36 -16.39 20.82
N GLU A 172 -18.42 -16.51 21.76
CA GLU A 172 -17.98 -15.41 22.62
C GLU A 172 -16.86 -14.55 21.99
N ALA A 173 -16.55 -14.74 20.70
CA ALA A 173 -15.49 -14.01 20.00
C ALA A 173 -15.81 -13.79 18.52
N HIS A 174 -15.37 -12.67 17.96
CA HIS A 174 -15.30 -12.54 16.50
C HIS A 174 -14.06 -13.25 15.99
N VAL A 175 -14.22 -14.07 14.94
CA VAL A 175 -13.14 -14.85 14.35
C VAL A 175 -12.99 -14.47 12.88
N ALA A 176 -11.79 -14.03 12.48
CA ALA A 176 -11.42 -13.80 11.09
C ALA A 176 -10.33 -14.81 10.69
N ALA A 177 -10.56 -15.56 9.61
CA ALA A 177 -9.57 -16.49 9.07
C ALA A 177 -8.51 -15.73 8.27
N LEU A 178 -7.24 -15.98 8.58
CA LEU A 178 -6.10 -15.36 7.91
C LEU A 178 -5.47 -16.26 6.84
N GLY A 179 -5.91 -17.53 6.77
CA GLY A 179 -5.45 -18.52 5.80
C GLY A 179 -4.40 -19.46 6.38
N SER A 180 -3.67 -20.12 5.48
CA SER A 180 -2.56 -21.00 5.85
C SER A 180 -1.27 -20.64 5.10
N GLU A 181 -0.16 -20.79 5.80
CA GLU A 181 1.18 -20.57 5.25
C GLU A 181 2.01 -21.84 5.42
N ARG A 182 2.76 -22.21 4.38
CA ARG A 182 3.70 -23.33 4.44
C ARG A 182 5.12 -22.80 4.57
N LEU A 183 5.76 -23.17 5.68
CA LEU A 183 7.09 -22.76 6.07
C LEU A 183 8.00 -23.99 6.13
N ARG A 184 9.26 -23.83 5.73
CA ARG A 184 10.31 -24.80 6.02
C ARG A 184 11.16 -24.24 7.15
N GLY A 185 11.13 -24.90 8.30
CA GLY A 185 11.92 -24.50 9.46
C GLY A 185 13.41 -24.70 9.23
N ALA A 186 14.23 -23.95 9.98
CA ALA A 186 15.69 -24.12 9.97
C ALA A 186 16.14 -25.52 10.47
N ASP A 187 15.28 -26.18 11.24
CA ASP A 187 15.40 -27.58 11.68
C ASP A 187 15.14 -28.59 10.54
N GLY A 188 14.82 -28.12 9.33
CA GLY A 188 14.51 -28.96 8.18
C GLY A 188 13.10 -29.54 8.17
N ARG A 189 12.28 -29.27 9.19
CA ARG A 189 10.89 -29.72 9.25
C ARG A 189 9.99 -28.82 8.39
N TYR A 190 8.97 -29.44 7.80
CA TYR A 190 7.92 -28.74 7.09
C TYR A 190 6.81 -28.40 8.08
N ARG A 191 6.38 -27.14 8.07
CA ARG A 191 5.32 -26.62 8.94
C ARG A 191 4.24 -25.99 8.07
N GLU A 192 3.01 -26.42 8.22
CA GLU A 192 1.85 -25.73 7.68
C GLU A 192 1.10 -25.06 8.83
N ARG A 193 1.08 -23.73 8.81
CA ARG A 193 0.52 -22.89 9.87
C ARG A 193 -0.82 -22.34 9.42
N HIS A 194 -1.88 -22.68 10.14
CA HIS A 194 -3.21 -22.09 9.99
C HIS A 194 -3.40 -20.98 11.00
N GLN A 195 -3.94 -19.84 10.58
CA GLN A 195 -4.02 -18.64 11.42
C GLN A 195 -5.40 -18.01 11.44
N TRP A 196 -5.78 -17.50 12.61
CA TRP A 196 -7.01 -16.77 12.83
C TRP A 196 -6.73 -15.54 13.71
N LEU A 197 -7.43 -14.46 13.42
CA LEU A 197 -7.55 -13.32 14.32
C LEU A 197 -8.81 -13.53 15.16
N VAL A 198 -8.64 -13.68 16.47
CA VAL A 198 -9.74 -13.90 17.42
C VAL A 198 -9.86 -12.68 18.31
N THR A 199 -11.03 -12.04 18.30
CA THR A 199 -11.34 -10.84 19.09
C THR A 199 -12.38 -11.19 20.15
N PRO A 200 -11.99 -11.34 21.43
CA PRO A 200 -12.90 -11.69 22.51
C PRO A 200 -13.95 -10.60 22.76
N LEU A 201 -15.20 -11.01 23.01
CA LEU A 201 -16.31 -10.10 23.28
C LEU A 201 -16.59 -9.90 24.76
N GLU A 202 -16.25 -10.88 25.59
CA GLU A 202 -16.53 -10.90 27.03
C GLU A 202 -15.25 -11.22 27.84
N ALA A 203 -15.22 -10.75 29.08
CA ALA A 203 -14.12 -11.03 30.01
C ALA A 203 -14.31 -12.39 30.68
N GLY A 204 -13.20 -13.07 30.99
CA GLY A 204 -13.20 -14.39 31.62
C GLY A 204 -12.37 -15.42 30.85
N GLU A 205 -12.56 -16.68 31.20
CA GLU A 205 -11.89 -17.80 30.53
C GLU A 205 -12.58 -18.12 29.20
N LEU A 206 -11.91 -17.82 28.09
CA LEU A 206 -12.36 -18.14 26.75
C LEU A 206 -11.72 -19.45 26.30
N SER A 207 -12.53 -20.50 26.11
CA SER A 207 -12.07 -21.80 25.62
C SER A 207 -12.32 -21.94 24.13
N LEU A 208 -11.27 -21.85 23.33
CA LEU A 208 -11.31 -22.01 21.89
C LEU A 208 -11.25 -23.49 21.52
N ALA A 209 -12.38 -24.06 21.11
CA ALA A 209 -12.45 -25.40 20.53
C ALA A 209 -11.90 -25.37 19.10
N LEU A 210 -10.60 -25.63 18.95
CA LEU A 210 -9.97 -25.64 17.64
C LEU A 210 -10.58 -26.75 16.76
N PRO A 211 -10.76 -26.50 15.45
CA PRO A 211 -11.21 -27.52 14.52
C PRO A 211 -10.19 -28.65 14.41
N TRP A 212 -10.67 -29.85 14.09
CA TRP A 212 -9.80 -30.99 13.79
C TRP A 212 -9.04 -30.75 12.48
N VAL A 213 -7.86 -31.36 12.36
CA VAL A 213 -7.04 -31.28 11.16
C VAL A 213 -7.26 -32.51 10.30
N GLU A 214 -7.79 -32.34 9.09
CA GLU A 214 -7.74 -33.37 8.05
C GLU A 214 -6.36 -33.30 7.38
N ALA A 215 -5.50 -34.28 7.64
CA ALA A 215 -4.19 -34.39 7.02
C ALA A 215 -4.19 -35.55 6.00
N ARG A 216 -3.83 -35.26 4.75
CA ARG A 216 -3.62 -36.26 3.71
C ARG A 216 -2.14 -36.41 3.46
N SER A 217 -1.63 -37.63 3.58
CA SER A 217 -0.23 -37.95 3.30
C SER A 217 -0.12 -38.83 2.07
N PHE A 218 0.76 -38.47 1.15
CA PHE A 218 1.04 -39.29 -0.03
C PHE A 218 1.73 -40.61 0.34
N ARG A 219 2.42 -40.67 1.50
CA ARG A 219 3.04 -41.90 2.02
C ARG A 219 2.01 -42.98 2.42
N ARG A 220 0.75 -42.57 2.66
CA ARG A 220 -0.38 -43.47 2.96
C ARG A 220 -1.36 -43.56 1.77
N TYR A 221 -0.85 -43.49 0.54
CA TYR A 221 -1.66 -43.49 -0.69
C TYR A 221 -2.76 -42.41 -0.69
N GLY A 222 -2.53 -41.27 -0.04
CA GLY A 222 -3.49 -40.17 0.05
C GLY A 222 -4.61 -40.36 1.08
N ALA A 223 -4.53 -41.37 1.96
CA ALA A 223 -5.52 -41.55 3.01
C ALA A 223 -5.59 -40.34 3.95
N ALA A 224 -6.80 -39.88 4.24
CA ALA A 224 -7.05 -38.77 5.15
C ALA A 224 -7.02 -39.26 6.60
N LEU A 225 -6.12 -38.68 7.40
CA LEU A 225 -6.08 -38.77 8.84
C LEU A 225 -6.86 -37.58 9.41
N GLN A 226 -7.67 -37.81 10.44
CA GLN A 226 -8.34 -36.74 11.17
C GLN A 226 -7.76 -36.62 12.56
N LEU A 227 -6.88 -35.64 12.74
CA LEU A 227 -6.15 -35.47 13.98
C LEU A 227 -6.94 -34.55 14.93
N PRO A 228 -7.14 -34.97 16.19
CA PRO A 228 -7.78 -34.13 17.19
C PRO A 228 -6.88 -32.95 17.53
N THR A 229 -7.51 -31.83 17.88
CA THR A 229 -6.84 -30.63 18.37
C THR A 229 -7.29 -30.35 19.79
N GLU A 230 -6.34 -29.96 20.63
CA GLU A 230 -6.65 -29.59 22.01
C GLU A 230 -7.23 -28.16 22.05
N PRO A 231 -8.19 -27.90 22.95
CA PRO A 231 -8.72 -26.56 23.11
C PRO A 231 -7.62 -25.59 23.59
N LEU A 232 -7.67 -24.37 23.07
CA LEU A 232 -6.79 -23.29 23.49
C LEU A 232 -7.55 -22.39 24.48
N ARG A 233 -7.01 -22.20 25.68
CA ARG A 233 -7.62 -21.32 26.69
C ARG A 233 -6.94 -19.95 26.66
N LEU A 234 -7.75 -18.90 26.64
CA LEU A 234 -7.32 -17.51 26.79
C LEU A 234 -7.97 -16.93 28.04
N ALA A 235 -7.18 -16.29 28.89
CA ALA A 235 -7.67 -15.63 30.10
C ALA A 235 -7.93 -14.15 29.77
N VAL A 236 -9.14 -13.85 29.33
CA VAL A 236 -9.54 -12.54 28.82
C VAL A 236 -9.75 -11.55 29.96
N ARG A 237 -9.00 -10.46 29.94
CA ARG A 237 -9.04 -9.38 30.92
C ARG A 237 -10.13 -8.38 30.58
N PRO A 238 -10.84 -7.80 31.56
CA PRO A 238 -11.79 -6.73 31.28
C PRO A 238 -11.08 -5.52 30.70
N ALA A 239 -11.65 -4.93 29.64
CA ALA A 239 -11.21 -3.64 29.14
C ALA A 239 -11.45 -2.56 30.22
N PRO A 240 -10.54 -1.59 30.41
CA PRO A 240 -10.75 -0.53 31.38
C PRO A 240 -12.03 0.27 31.07
N SER A 241 -12.84 0.58 32.09
CA SER A 241 -14.14 1.23 31.93
C SER A 241 -14.08 2.63 31.33
N TYR A 242 -12.93 3.31 31.44
CA TYR A 242 -12.69 4.61 30.82
C TYR A 242 -12.43 4.53 29.32
N LEU A 243 -12.19 3.34 28.75
CA LEU A 243 -11.79 3.18 27.36
C LEU A 243 -13.03 3.24 26.44
N PRO A 244 -13.11 4.23 25.53
CA PRO A 244 -14.21 4.28 24.56
C PRO A 244 -14.21 3.06 23.64
N VAL A 245 -15.40 2.64 23.21
CA VAL A 245 -15.59 1.47 22.33
C VAL A 245 -14.91 1.64 20.97
N GLN A 246 -14.58 2.86 20.57
CA GLN A 246 -14.00 3.14 19.26
C GLN A 246 -12.47 3.18 19.28
N VAL A 247 -11.83 3.22 20.45
CA VAL A 247 -10.36 3.25 20.54
C VAL A 247 -9.82 1.86 20.21
N PRO A 248 -8.83 1.74 19.29
CA PRO A 248 -8.19 0.47 18.96
C PRO A 248 -7.33 -0.04 20.12
N LEU A 249 -7.31 -1.36 20.33
CA LEU A 249 -6.51 -2.03 21.37
C LEU A 249 -5.21 -2.60 20.81
N ALA A 250 -4.52 -1.83 19.97
CA ALA A 250 -3.21 -2.19 19.44
C ALA A 250 -2.42 -0.94 19.04
N PRO A 251 -1.08 -0.98 19.05
CA PRO A 251 -0.27 0.10 18.50
C PRO A 251 -0.64 0.44 17.06
N VAL A 252 -0.72 1.74 16.77
CA VAL A 252 -1.01 2.27 15.44
C VAL A 252 0.20 3.03 14.93
N THR A 253 0.60 2.76 13.69
CA THR A 253 1.61 3.54 12.98
C THR A 253 0.94 4.37 11.90
N VAL A 254 1.39 5.61 11.73
CA VAL A 254 0.83 6.56 10.77
C VAL A 254 1.96 7.15 9.95
N HIS A 255 1.85 7.02 8.64
CA HIS A 255 2.74 7.68 7.69
C HIS A 255 1.94 8.66 6.85
N GLN A 256 2.56 9.79 6.51
CA GLN A 256 1.95 10.81 5.65
C GLN A 256 2.80 11.11 4.44
N ARG A 257 2.13 11.39 3.32
CA ARG A 257 2.72 11.92 2.10
C ARG A 257 1.77 12.93 1.48
N VAL A 258 2.31 13.97 0.87
CA VAL A 258 1.54 14.94 0.08
C VAL A 258 2.01 14.84 -1.36
N SER A 259 1.11 15.08 -2.31
CA SER A 259 1.43 15.13 -3.73
C SER A 259 2.62 16.03 -4.03
N GLU A 260 3.59 15.51 -4.78
CA GLU A 260 4.81 16.19 -5.17
C GLU A 260 4.55 17.27 -6.23
N GLY A 261 5.25 18.40 -6.13
CA GLY A 261 5.21 19.47 -7.13
C GLY A 261 5.23 20.86 -6.50
N PRO A 262 5.38 21.91 -7.33
CA PRO A 262 5.19 23.27 -6.86
C PRO A 262 3.71 23.47 -6.50
N TRP A 263 3.43 23.80 -5.25
CA TRP A 263 2.07 24.04 -4.79
C TRP A 263 1.61 25.43 -5.22
N TRP A 264 0.55 25.50 -6.02
CA TRP A 264 -0.07 26.70 -6.54
C TRP A 264 -1.43 26.94 -5.90
N ARG A 265 -1.75 28.22 -5.74
CA ARG A 265 -3.06 28.64 -5.25
C ARG A 265 -4.18 28.14 -6.18
N GLY A 266 -5.20 27.51 -5.59
CA GLY A 266 -6.44 27.11 -6.26
C GLY A 266 -6.40 25.75 -6.94
N GLU A 267 -5.26 25.06 -6.93
CA GLU A 267 -5.16 23.69 -7.43
C GLU A 267 -5.51 22.66 -6.35
N PRO A 268 -6.11 21.53 -6.72
CA PRO A 268 -6.35 20.42 -5.81
C PRO A 268 -5.07 19.60 -5.60
N TYR A 269 -4.77 19.32 -4.35
CA TYR A 269 -3.67 18.46 -3.93
C TYR A 269 -4.19 17.26 -3.13
N LEU A 270 -3.38 16.21 -3.07
CA LEU A 270 -3.73 14.99 -2.37
C LEU A 270 -2.84 14.80 -1.15
N TRP A 271 -3.47 14.67 0.02
CA TRP A 271 -2.80 14.23 1.24
C TRP A 271 -3.10 12.76 1.45
N SER A 272 -2.10 11.90 1.28
CA SER A 272 -2.21 10.47 1.53
C SER A 272 -1.66 10.12 2.92
N LEU A 273 -2.45 9.34 3.66
CA LEU A 273 -2.09 8.78 4.96
C LEU A 273 -2.11 7.26 4.83
N GLU A 274 -1.07 6.62 5.34
CA GLU A 274 -1.01 5.17 5.46
C GLU A 274 -1.02 4.81 6.94
N LEU A 275 -2.08 4.14 7.36
CA LEU A 275 -2.27 3.71 8.75
C LEU A 275 -2.09 2.20 8.83
N ARG A 276 -1.30 1.73 9.79
CA ARG A 276 -1.11 0.29 10.01
C ARG A 276 -1.31 -0.09 11.48
N GLY A 277 -2.04 -1.19 11.71
CA GLY A 277 -2.37 -1.71 13.04
C GLY A 277 -3.35 -2.90 12.98
N ARG A 278 -3.51 -3.63 14.09
CA ARG A 278 -4.28 -4.91 14.12
C ARG A 278 -5.80 -4.75 14.26
N ASP A 279 -6.27 -3.60 14.74
CA ASP A 279 -7.69 -3.32 15.07
C ASP A 279 -8.17 -2.01 14.42
N LEU A 280 -7.76 -1.75 13.18
CA LEU A 280 -8.09 -0.50 12.50
C LEU A 280 -9.47 -0.56 11.84
N SER A 281 -10.41 0.23 12.35
CA SER A 281 -11.74 0.42 11.77
C SER A 281 -11.79 1.64 10.85
N GLN A 282 -12.32 1.47 9.63
CA GLN A 282 -12.55 2.56 8.68
C GLN A 282 -13.45 3.65 9.27
N ASP A 283 -14.55 3.28 9.93
CA ASP A 283 -15.49 4.21 10.55
C ASP A 283 -14.84 5.05 11.66
N HIS A 284 -13.95 4.43 12.46
CA HIS A 284 -13.23 5.16 13.50
C HIS A 284 -12.30 6.20 12.88
N VAL A 285 -11.52 5.81 11.86
CA VAL A 285 -10.63 6.73 11.15
C VAL A 285 -11.41 7.85 10.48
N GLN A 286 -12.55 7.57 9.88
CA GLN A 286 -13.41 8.58 9.26
C GLN A 286 -13.90 9.62 10.28
N ARG A 287 -14.36 9.18 11.47
CA ARG A 287 -14.78 10.10 12.54
C ARG A 287 -13.63 10.93 13.08
N LEU A 288 -12.45 10.31 13.25
CA LEU A 288 -11.24 11.00 13.71
C LEU A 288 -10.82 12.09 12.71
N LEU A 289 -10.82 11.76 11.42
CA LEU A 289 -10.54 12.72 10.36
C LEU A 289 -11.59 13.82 10.32
N ALA A 290 -12.88 13.51 10.44
CA ALA A 290 -13.93 14.52 10.48
C ALA A 290 -13.76 15.50 11.66
N ALA A 291 -13.28 15.03 12.81
CA ALA A 291 -13.00 15.88 13.97
C ALA A 291 -11.71 16.71 13.80
N ALA A 292 -10.68 16.15 13.16
CA ALA A 292 -9.39 16.82 12.99
C ALA A 292 -9.36 17.79 11.79
N LEU A 293 -10.08 17.45 10.71
CA LEU A 293 -10.29 18.27 9.52
C LEU A 293 -11.34 19.34 9.85
N GLY A 294 -10.98 20.28 10.71
CA GLY A 294 -11.82 21.42 11.05
C GLY A 294 -12.04 22.35 9.85
N THR A 295 -12.95 23.32 10.01
CA THR A 295 -13.17 24.36 9.00
C THR A 295 -12.06 25.41 9.09
N SER A 296 -10.99 25.26 8.30
CA SER A 296 -9.97 26.29 8.17
C SER A 296 -10.30 27.25 7.02
N ALA A 297 -10.07 28.55 7.20
CA ALA A 297 -10.27 29.52 6.13
C ALA A 297 -9.19 29.40 5.03
N ASP A 298 -8.06 28.78 5.35
CA ASP A 298 -6.87 28.76 4.51
C ASP A 298 -6.71 27.46 3.70
N ILE A 299 -7.41 26.38 4.11
CA ILE A 299 -7.45 25.09 3.42
C ILE A 299 -8.88 24.56 3.40
N ARG A 300 -9.38 24.25 2.21
CA ARG A 300 -10.66 23.56 2.01
C ARG A 300 -10.41 22.08 1.80
N TYR A 301 -10.84 21.25 2.75
CA TYR A 301 -10.80 19.80 2.67
C TYR A 301 -12.05 19.25 1.96
N PHE A 302 -11.87 18.14 1.26
CA PHE A 302 -12.96 17.34 0.69
C PHE A 302 -13.10 16.02 1.44
N SER A 303 -14.18 15.30 1.18
CA SER A 303 -14.46 14.01 1.81
C SER A 303 -13.29 13.05 1.60
N PRO A 304 -12.74 12.46 2.68
CA PRO A 304 -11.64 11.52 2.57
C PRO A 304 -12.12 10.20 1.96
N ARG A 305 -11.28 9.55 1.17
CA ARG A 305 -11.47 8.18 0.69
C ARG A 305 -10.62 7.25 1.54
N ILE A 306 -11.21 6.17 2.05
CA ILE A 306 -10.54 5.21 2.93
C ILE A 306 -10.67 3.83 2.30
N ASP A 307 -9.54 3.23 1.93
CA ASP A 307 -9.48 1.90 1.34
C ASP A 307 -8.66 0.97 2.25
N ALA A 308 -9.24 -0.18 2.65
CA ALA A 308 -8.50 -1.22 3.34
C ALA A 308 -7.70 -2.05 2.32
N ARG A 309 -6.41 -2.27 2.59
CA ARG A 309 -5.53 -3.06 1.75
C ARG A 309 -4.99 -4.25 2.53
N THR A 310 -4.89 -5.38 1.86
CA THR A 310 -4.15 -6.53 2.38
C THR A 310 -2.65 -6.19 2.38
N PRO A 311 -1.93 -6.34 3.50
CA PRO A 311 -0.51 -6.07 3.54
C PRO A 311 0.25 -6.95 2.54
N LEU A 312 1.01 -6.32 1.65
CA LEU A 312 1.94 -7.01 0.74
C LEU A 312 3.24 -7.29 1.51
N GLY A 313 3.44 -8.55 1.92
CA GLY A 313 4.65 -8.99 2.63
C GLY A 313 4.79 -8.48 4.07
N GLY A 314 3.70 -7.94 4.65
CA GLY A 314 3.62 -7.52 6.05
C GLY A 314 3.13 -8.64 6.97
N ARG A 315 2.93 -8.30 8.26
CA ARG A 315 2.34 -9.20 9.25
C ARG A 315 0.90 -9.55 8.86
N VAL A 316 0.57 -10.84 8.84
CA VAL A 316 -0.76 -11.33 8.40
C VAL A 316 -1.89 -10.82 9.31
N ASP A 317 -1.55 -10.49 10.55
CA ASP A 317 -2.44 -9.90 11.57
C ASP A 317 -2.58 -8.37 11.48
N GLU A 318 -1.94 -7.72 10.51
CA GLU A 318 -1.95 -6.26 10.37
C GLU A 318 -2.98 -5.79 9.32
N THR A 319 -3.80 -4.80 9.70
CA THR A 319 -4.68 -4.08 8.77
C THR A 319 -3.96 -2.82 8.30
N VAL A 320 -3.94 -2.60 6.98
CA VAL A 320 -3.41 -1.37 6.37
C VAL A 320 -4.58 -0.58 5.79
N LEU A 321 -4.77 0.64 6.28
CA LEU A 321 -5.75 1.58 5.73
C LEU A 321 -5.02 2.68 4.95
N HIS A 322 -5.36 2.83 3.68
CA HIS A 322 -4.91 3.94 2.85
C HIS A 322 -6.00 5.01 2.83
N VAL A 323 -5.68 6.19 3.32
CA VAL A 323 -6.59 7.33 3.39
C VAL A 323 -6.09 8.40 2.44
N GLU A 324 -6.97 8.89 1.59
CA GLU A 324 -6.70 9.98 0.67
C GLU A 324 -7.62 11.16 1.01
N VAL A 325 -7.02 12.29 1.36
CA VAL A 325 -7.74 13.53 1.69
C VAL A 325 -7.42 14.58 0.61
N PRO A 326 -8.33 14.82 -0.35
CA PRO A 326 -8.16 15.92 -1.29
C PRO A 326 -8.33 17.26 -0.58
N PHE A 327 -7.49 18.24 -0.90
CA PHE A 327 -7.59 19.59 -0.36
C PHE A 327 -7.24 20.65 -1.39
N VAL A 328 -7.77 21.86 -1.20
CA VAL A 328 -7.48 23.03 -2.04
C VAL A 328 -7.05 24.20 -1.16
N ALA A 329 -5.97 24.87 -1.56
CA ALA A 329 -5.46 26.08 -0.94
C ALA A 329 -5.98 27.34 -1.65
N PRO A 330 -7.02 28.04 -1.12
CA PRO A 330 -7.54 29.28 -1.71
C PRO A 330 -6.57 30.47 -1.66
N ARG A 331 -5.57 30.46 -0.77
CA ARG A 331 -4.60 31.55 -0.59
C ARG A 331 -3.18 31.07 -0.84
N ALA A 332 -2.34 31.96 -1.36
CA ALA A 332 -0.90 31.75 -1.46
C ALA A 332 -0.22 32.20 -0.17
N GLY A 333 0.84 31.50 0.25
CA GLY A 333 1.56 31.75 1.50
C GLY A 333 2.01 30.48 2.20
N ALA A 334 2.48 30.63 3.45
CA ALA A 334 2.77 29.51 4.33
C ALA A 334 1.44 28.97 4.88
N LEU A 335 1.16 27.70 4.60
CA LEU A 335 0.02 26.94 5.09
C LEU A 335 0.53 25.80 5.96
N SER A 336 -0.29 25.27 6.85
CA SER A 336 0.04 24.07 7.60
C SER A 336 -1.12 23.10 7.54
N LEU A 337 -0.85 21.85 7.15
CA LEU A 337 -1.78 20.77 7.39
C LEU A 337 -1.84 20.49 8.90
N PRO A 338 -3.01 20.16 9.46
CA PRO A 338 -3.15 19.88 10.88
C PRO A 338 -2.38 18.63 11.24
N GLY A 339 -1.79 18.63 12.44
CA GLY A 339 -1.30 17.39 13.04
C GLY A 339 -2.48 16.49 13.42
N LEU A 340 -2.30 15.18 13.30
CA LEU A 340 -3.31 14.20 13.72
C LEU A 340 -2.83 13.50 15.00
N ARG A 341 -3.77 13.22 15.89
CA ARG A 341 -3.51 12.42 17.09
C ARG A 341 -4.44 11.23 17.08
N MET A 342 -3.88 10.04 16.99
CA MET A 342 -4.64 8.80 16.97
C MET A 342 -4.49 8.08 18.30
N PRO A 343 -5.47 8.21 19.21
CA PRO A 343 -5.42 7.51 20.48
C PRO A 343 -5.52 6.00 20.23
N TYR A 344 -4.68 5.24 20.92
CA TYR A 344 -4.73 3.79 20.95
C TYR A 344 -4.43 3.30 22.36
N PHE A 345 -5.04 2.19 22.74
CA PHE A 345 -4.71 1.53 23.99
C PHE A 345 -3.56 0.56 23.74
N ASP A 346 -2.47 0.71 24.46
CA ASP A 346 -1.34 -0.20 24.40
C ASP A 346 -1.55 -1.34 25.41
N PRO A 347 -1.84 -2.58 24.96
CA PRO A 347 -2.07 -3.70 25.87
C PRO A 347 -0.81 -4.10 26.66
N ALA A 348 0.39 -3.81 26.14
CA ALA A 348 1.65 -4.15 26.82
C ALA A 348 1.91 -3.26 28.03
N THR A 349 1.63 -1.95 27.90
CA THR A 349 1.80 -0.98 29.00
C THR A 349 0.52 -0.77 29.81
N GLY A 350 -0.64 -1.20 29.29
CA GLY A 350 -1.94 -0.98 29.90
C GLY A 350 -2.37 0.49 29.94
N ARG A 351 -1.84 1.33 29.04
CA ARG A 351 -2.06 2.78 29.03
C ARG A 351 -2.64 3.25 27.70
N LEU A 352 -3.42 4.32 27.79
CA LEU A 352 -3.87 5.05 26.61
C LEU A 352 -2.71 5.93 26.12
N THR A 353 -2.24 5.63 24.92
CA THR A 353 -1.18 6.37 24.22
C THR A 353 -1.78 6.97 22.94
N ALA A 354 -1.06 7.84 22.26
CA ALA A 354 -1.48 8.35 20.96
C ALA A 354 -0.33 8.28 19.96
N ALA A 355 -0.63 7.85 18.74
CA ALA A 355 0.26 8.04 17.60
C ALA A 355 0.09 9.48 17.11
N GLU A 356 1.16 10.25 17.20
CA GLU A 356 1.16 11.65 16.78
C GLU A 356 1.71 11.80 15.37
N LEU A 357 0.96 12.48 14.52
CA LEU A 357 1.37 12.92 13.21
C LEU A 357 1.62 14.42 13.28
N PRO A 358 2.87 14.89 13.08
CA PRO A 358 3.18 16.30 13.21
C PRO A 358 2.54 17.13 12.09
N PRO A 359 2.19 18.40 12.37
CA PRO A 359 1.68 19.33 11.36
C PRO A 359 2.72 19.51 10.24
N LEU A 360 2.25 19.55 9.00
CA LEU A 360 3.11 19.69 7.83
C LEU A 360 2.99 21.10 7.23
N ALA A 361 4.07 21.87 7.29
CA ALA A 361 4.14 23.19 6.69
C ALA A 361 4.30 23.10 5.17
N LEU A 362 3.42 23.78 4.44
CA LEU A 362 3.40 23.87 2.98
C LEU A 362 3.61 25.33 2.55
N THR A 363 4.37 25.57 1.48
CA THR A 363 4.50 26.92 0.89
C THR A 363 3.80 26.98 -0.46
N VAL A 364 2.67 27.68 -0.52
CA VAL A 364 1.86 27.81 -1.73
C VAL A 364 2.24 29.09 -2.49
N GLY A 365 2.67 28.93 -3.74
CA GLY A 365 3.02 30.00 -4.65
C GLY A 365 1.80 30.65 -5.33
N ASP A 366 1.98 31.90 -5.76
CA ASP A 366 1.03 32.59 -6.63
C ASP A 366 1.52 32.55 -8.09
N PRO A 367 0.83 31.83 -9.00
CA PRO A 367 1.24 31.75 -10.40
C PRO A 367 1.23 33.12 -11.09
N ARG A 368 0.41 34.07 -10.64
CA ARG A 368 0.36 35.42 -11.22
C ARG A 368 1.63 36.22 -10.94
N ARG A 369 2.21 36.07 -9.75
CA ARG A 369 3.48 36.74 -9.40
C ARG A 369 4.64 36.21 -10.25
N GLN A 370 4.68 34.91 -10.52
CA GLN A 370 5.69 34.32 -11.41
C GLN A 370 5.49 34.70 -12.88
N ALA A 371 4.24 34.75 -13.35
CA ALA A 371 3.95 35.25 -14.69
C ALA A 371 4.38 36.72 -14.85
N ALA A 372 4.05 37.57 -13.87
CA ALA A 372 4.45 38.97 -13.87
C ALA A 372 5.98 39.15 -13.87
N SER A 373 6.72 38.37 -13.07
CA SER A 373 8.18 38.46 -13.07
C SER A 373 8.80 38.03 -14.40
N ARG A 374 8.26 36.99 -15.06
CA ARG A 374 8.69 36.56 -16.40
C ARG A 374 8.42 37.63 -17.46
N VAL A 375 7.27 38.30 -17.40
CA VAL A 375 6.96 39.42 -18.31
C VAL A 375 7.92 40.59 -18.08
N VAL A 376 8.18 40.95 -16.82
CA VAL A 376 9.12 42.03 -16.48
C VAL A 376 10.54 41.70 -16.98
N LEU A 377 11.00 40.46 -16.79
CA LEU A 377 12.29 40.00 -17.31
C LEU A 377 12.33 40.00 -18.84
N GLY A 378 11.26 39.55 -19.50
CA GLY A 378 11.14 39.57 -20.96
C GLY A 378 11.17 40.99 -21.53
N VAL A 379 10.40 41.91 -20.95
CA VAL A 379 10.40 43.33 -21.33
C VAL A 379 11.77 43.95 -21.08
N GLY A 380 12.40 43.64 -19.94
CA GLY A 380 13.76 44.07 -19.63
C GLY A 380 14.77 43.60 -20.68
N LEU A 381 14.72 42.32 -21.06
CA LEU A 381 15.60 41.75 -22.09
C LEU A 381 15.41 42.41 -23.45
N VAL A 382 14.16 42.63 -23.87
CA VAL A 382 13.83 43.32 -25.13
C VAL A 382 14.37 44.75 -25.12
N LEU A 383 14.27 45.46 -24.00
CA LEU A 383 14.79 46.81 -23.86
C LEU A 383 16.33 46.84 -23.96
N VAL A 384 17.02 45.90 -23.32
CA VAL A 384 18.47 45.77 -23.43
C VAL A 384 18.90 45.45 -24.86
N LEU A 385 18.22 44.51 -25.53
CA LEU A 385 18.49 44.16 -26.92
C LEU A 385 18.25 45.35 -27.87
N ALA A 386 17.19 46.13 -27.65
CA ALA A 386 16.90 47.33 -28.43
C ALA A 386 17.99 48.40 -28.25
N LEU A 387 18.49 48.61 -27.02
CA LEU A 387 19.60 49.54 -26.75
C LEU A 387 20.91 49.06 -27.40
N LEU A 388 21.20 47.77 -27.34
CA LEU A 388 22.36 47.18 -28.01
C LEU A 388 22.26 47.31 -29.54
N ALA A 389 21.11 47.01 -30.12
CA ALA A 389 20.86 47.16 -31.56
C ALA A 389 20.98 48.62 -32.01
N ALA A 390 20.43 49.56 -31.24
CA ALA A 390 20.59 50.99 -31.49
C ALA A 390 22.08 51.43 -31.40
N GLY A 391 22.81 50.92 -30.41
CA GLY A 391 24.25 51.13 -30.27
C GLY A 391 25.05 50.59 -31.45
N LEU A 392 24.75 49.37 -31.88
CA LEU A 392 25.38 48.70 -33.04
C LEU A 392 25.07 49.44 -34.35
N ALA A 393 23.82 49.86 -34.55
CA ALA A 393 23.40 50.65 -35.71
C ALA A 393 24.15 51.99 -35.77
N ARG A 394 24.31 52.68 -34.63
CA ARG A 394 25.12 53.91 -34.54
C ARG A 394 26.58 53.66 -34.89
N TRP A 395 27.16 52.58 -34.37
CA TRP A 395 28.54 52.19 -34.66
C TRP A 395 28.75 51.85 -36.14
N MET A 396 27.85 51.04 -36.73
CA MET A 396 27.89 50.68 -38.15
C MET A 396 27.70 51.90 -39.06
N ALA A 397 26.76 52.80 -38.75
CA ALA A 397 26.55 54.03 -39.49
C ALA A 397 27.81 54.92 -39.47
N GLY A 398 28.45 55.07 -38.31
CA GLY A 398 29.74 55.77 -38.17
C GLY A 398 30.84 55.14 -39.03
N ARG A 399 30.94 53.80 -39.03
CA ARG A 399 31.88 53.07 -39.92
C ARG A 399 31.58 53.29 -41.40
N ARG A 400 30.32 53.27 -41.82
CA ARG A 400 29.92 53.51 -43.22
C ARG A 400 30.28 54.92 -43.69
N VAL A 401 29.99 55.94 -42.88
CA VAL A 401 30.37 57.34 -43.17
C VAL A 401 31.89 57.49 -43.25
N ARG A 402 32.63 56.89 -42.31
CA ARG A 402 34.10 56.89 -42.34
C ARG A 402 34.65 56.23 -43.61
N ARG A 403 34.10 55.08 -44.02
CA ARG A 403 34.50 54.40 -45.27
C ARG A 403 34.22 55.27 -46.50
N ARG A 404 33.06 55.94 -46.56
CA ARG A 404 32.72 56.88 -47.64
C ARG A 404 33.68 58.07 -47.68
N LEU A 405 34.00 58.66 -46.53
CA LEU A 405 34.98 59.76 -46.42
C LEU A 405 36.37 59.35 -46.87
N LEU A 406 36.88 58.21 -46.39
CA LEU A 406 38.20 57.74 -46.79
C LEU A 406 38.28 57.43 -48.30
N ARG A 407 37.20 56.90 -48.89
CA ARG A 407 37.12 56.70 -50.36
C ARG A 407 37.07 58.03 -51.11
N ALA A 408 36.28 58.99 -50.64
CA ALA A 408 36.16 60.30 -51.27
C ALA A 408 37.48 61.10 -51.18
N VAL A 409 38.20 61.00 -50.06
CA VAL A 409 39.53 61.60 -49.89
C VAL A 409 40.58 60.95 -50.78
N ALA A 410 40.49 59.64 -51.02
CA ALA A 410 41.45 58.93 -51.87
C ALA A 410 41.32 59.25 -53.37
N VAL A 411 40.14 59.67 -53.83
CA VAL A 411 39.85 59.94 -55.25
C VAL A 411 39.88 61.44 -55.57
N ALA A 412 40.00 62.32 -54.57
CA ALA A 412 39.97 63.77 -54.75
C ALA A 412 41.30 64.30 -55.35
N PRO A 413 41.29 64.89 -56.56
CA PRO A 413 42.50 65.33 -57.25
C PRO A 413 43.00 66.73 -56.83
N SER A 414 42.25 67.47 -56.00
CA SER A 414 42.60 68.84 -55.58
C SER A 414 42.10 69.18 -54.17
N ALA A 415 42.68 70.22 -53.56
CA ALA A 415 42.28 70.70 -52.23
C ALA A 415 40.80 71.13 -52.18
N GLY A 416 40.29 71.74 -53.26
CA GLY A 416 38.87 72.09 -53.39
C GLY A 416 37.95 70.85 -53.39
N ALA A 417 38.37 69.76 -54.06
CA ALA A 417 37.65 68.49 -54.05
C ALA A 417 37.67 67.82 -52.66
N LEU A 418 38.77 67.95 -51.91
CA LEU A 418 38.87 67.48 -50.52
C LEU A 418 37.90 68.24 -49.59
N ARG A 419 37.77 69.56 -49.75
CA ARG A 419 36.77 70.37 -49.03
C ARG A 419 35.34 69.94 -49.35
N ALA A 420 35.02 69.75 -50.63
CA ALA A 420 33.70 69.29 -51.05
C ALA A 420 33.38 67.89 -50.49
N ALA A 421 34.34 66.96 -50.49
CA ALA A 421 34.19 65.62 -49.94
C ALA A 421 33.90 65.62 -48.42
N LEU A 422 34.55 66.51 -47.65
CA LEU A 422 34.32 66.65 -46.22
C LEU A 422 32.92 67.21 -45.91
N LEU A 423 32.48 68.23 -46.65
CA LEU A 423 31.17 68.86 -46.48
C LEU A 423 30.02 67.98 -46.99
N ALA A 424 30.25 67.15 -48.02
CA ALA A 424 29.25 66.20 -48.54
C ALA A 424 28.96 65.05 -47.56
N ALA A 425 29.96 64.63 -46.76
CA ALA A 425 29.80 63.52 -45.82
C ALA A 425 29.01 63.89 -44.56
N ALA A 426 29.04 65.16 -44.16
CA ALA A 426 28.16 65.71 -43.13
C ALA A 426 27.90 67.19 -43.45
N PRO A 427 26.66 67.56 -43.82
CA PRO A 427 26.35 68.92 -44.25
C PRO A 427 26.60 69.89 -43.10
N ALA A 428 27.58 70.75 -43.28
CA ALA A 428 27.92 71.85 -42.40
C ALA A 428 28.21 73.09 -43.27
N PRO A 429 27.88 74.30 -42.80
CA PRO A 429 28.07 75.52 -43.61
C PRO A 429 29.55 75.85 -43.83
N THR A 430 30.45 75.40 -42.94
CA THR A 430 31.90 75.64 -43.05
C THR A 430 32.70 74.44 -42.53
N LEU A 431 33.98 74.32 -42.94
CA LEU A 431 34.89 73.29 -42.41
C LEU A 431 35.13 73.44 -40.91
N ARG A 432 35.10 74.68 -40.38
CA ARG A 432 35.16 74.95 -38.94
C ARG A 432 33.90 74.46 -38.21
N ALA A 433 32.71 74.68 -38.76
CA ALA A 433 31.47 74.14 -38.21
C ALA A 433 31.45 72.60 -38.25
N TRP A 434 32.02 72.01 -39.30
CA TRP A 434 32.21 70.57 -39.40
C TRP A 434 33.16 70.03 -38.31
N LEU A 435 34.32 70.66 -38.11
CA LEU A 435 35.27 70.29 -37.05
C LEU A 435 34.66 70.38 -35.65
N ALA A 436 33.90 71.45 -35.38
CA ALA A 436 33.20 71.65 -34.11
C ALA A 436 32.16 70.54 -33.88
N ALA A 437 31.37 70.17 -34.90
CA ALA A 437 30.39 69.10 -34.82
C ALA A 437 31.02 67.72 -34.55
N GLN A 438 32.26 67.50 -35.04
CA GLN A 438 33.00 66.24 -34.83
C GLN A 438 33.76 66.17 -33.51
N ARG A 439 33.85 67.26 -32.73
CA ARG A 439 34.79 67.38 -31.59
C ARG A 439 36.19 66.89 -31.99
N ALA A 440 36.68 67.45 -33.09
CA ALA A 440 37.94 67.04 -33.70
C ALA A 440 39.11 67.16 -32.71
N GLY A 441 39.94 66.11 -32.60
CA GLY A 441 41.21 66.18 -31.87
C GLY A 441 42.24 67.03 -32.61
N PRO A 442 43.36 67.40 -31.96
CA PRO A 442 44.34 68.35 -32.50
C PRO A 442 44.91 67.91 -33.86
N ALA A 443 45.10 66.61 -34.08
CA ALA A 443 45.58 66.06 -35.36
C ALA A 443 44.59 66.26 -36.53
N LEU A 444 43.28 66.12 -36.28
CA LEU A 444 42.25 66.31 -37.31
C LEU A 444 42.01 67.80 -37.59
N GLN A 445 42.08 68.64 -36.55
CA GLN A 445 42.04 70.09 -36.70
C GLN A 445 43.22 70.59 -37.54
N ALA A 446 44.44 70.14 -37.25
CA ALA A 446 45.63 70.50 -38.01
C ALA A 446 45.55 70.05 -39.48
N ALA A 447 45.03 68.84 -39.75
CA ALA A 447 44.86 68.35 -41.11
C ALA A 447 43.82 69.13 -41.92
N VAL A 448 42.66 69.48 -41.32
CA VAL A 448 41.63 70.28 -41.99
C VAL A 448 42.07 71.74 -42.18
N LEU A 449 42.84 72.32 -41.25
CA LEU A 449 43.44 73.64 -41.44
C LEU A 449 44.46 73.67 -42.59
N ARG A 450 45.21 72.58 -42.82
CA ARG A 450 46.08 72.46 -44.01
C ARG A 450 45.27 72.40 -45.31
N VAL A 451 44.13 71.70 -45.31
CA VAL A 451 43.20 71.71 -46.46
C VAL A 451 42.65 73.12 -46.70
N GLU A 452 42.26 73.83 -45.64
CA GLU A 452 41.74 75.21 -45.73
C GLU A 452 42.80 76.18 -46.26
N ARG A 453 44.05 76.08 -45.78
CA ARG A 453 45.19 76.84 -46.33
C ARG A 453 45.51 76.48 -47.77
N ALA A 454 45.40 75.21 -48.17
CA ALA A 454 45.61 74.80 -49.56
C ALA A 454 44.45 75.22 -50.50
N CYS A 455 43.29 75.58 -49.96
CA CYS A 455 42.16 76.12 -50.74
C CYS A 455 42.16 77.65 -50.87
N TYR A 456 42.69 78.37 -49.87
CA TYR A 456 42.55 79.83 -49.75
C TYR A 456 43.85 80.58 -49.48
N GLY A 457 44.99 79.88 -49.38
CA GLY A 457 46.32 80.49 -49.25
C GLY A 457 46.85 80.97 -50.60
N ALA A 458 47.64 82.03 -50.60
CA ALA A 458 48.14 82.73 -51.80
C ALA A 458 49.22 81.98 -52.60
N ASP A 459 49.62 80.77 -52.19
CA ASP A 459 50.54 79.92 -52.93
C ASP A 459 49.74 78.85 -53.69
N GLU A 460 49.72 78.90 -55.03
CA GLU A 460 49.11 77.84 -55.85
C GLU A 460 49.84 76.50 -55.60
N PRO A 461 49.21 75.49 -54.96
CA PRO A 461 49.84 74.20 -54.79
C PRO A 461 49.62 73.37 -56.06
N GLY A 462 50.69 73.01 -56.77
CA GLY A 462 50.63 72.06 -57.87
C GLY A 462 50.03 70.70 -57.44
N PRO A 463 49.56 69.85 -58.39
CA PRO A 463 48.80 68.62 -58.12
C PRO A 463 49.47 67.64 -57.14
N ALA A 464 50.80 67.68 -57.01
CA ALA A 464 51.55 66.89 -56.03
C ALA A 464 51.30 67.28 -54.56
N ALA A 465 51.01 68.56 -54.26
CA ALA A 465 50.74 69.04 -52.90
C ALA A 465 49.37 68.58 -52.39
N GLY A 466 48.40 68.40 -53.29
CA GLY A 466 47.07 67.84 -52.98
C GLY A 466 47.14 66.40 -52.43
N GLY A 467 48.07 65.59 -52.95
CA GLY A 467 48.28 64.20 -52.50
C GLY A 467 48.82 64.12 -51.07
N ALA A 468 49.81 64.95 -50.71
CA ALA A 468 50.38 64.98 -49.37
C ALA A 468 49.39 65.49 -48.30
N VAL A 469 48.61 66.51 -48.64
CA VAL A 469 47.54 67.04 -47.77
C VAL A 469 46.41 66.01 -47.61
N GLY A 470 46.04 65.31 -48.69
CA GLY A 470 45.08 64.20 -48.67
C GLY A 470 45.52 63.02 -47.81
N ALA A 471 46.79 62.62 -47.87
CA ALA A 471 47.35 61.53 -47.06
C ALA A 471 47.34 61.86 -45.56
N ALA A 472 47.73 63.09 -45.19
CA ALA A 472 47.68 63.56 -43.80
C ALA A 472 46.24 63.62 -43.26
N LEU A 473 45.28 64.04 -44.10
CA LEU A 473 43.86 64.04 -43.75
C LEU A 473 43.31 62.61 -43.60
N ALA A 474 43.67 61.69 -44.49
CA ALA A 474 43.27 60.29 -44.41
C ALA A 474 43.79 59.61 -43.14
N GLU A 475 45.04 59.87 -42.75
CA GLU A 475 45.64 59.34 -41.51
C GLU A 475 44.97 59.93 -40.26
N ALA A 476 44.69 61.24 -40.25
CA ALA A 476 43.94 61.88 -39.18
C ALA A 476 42.51 61.33 -39.03
N LEU A 477 41.82 61.08 -40.16
CA LEU A 477 40.50 60.44 -40.22
C LEU A 477 40.54 58.96 -39.80
N ARG A 478 41.67 58.27 -39.95
CA ARG A 478 41.85 56.90 -39.46
C ARG A 478 41.96 56.83 -37.94
N ARG A 479 42.58 57.83 -37.32
CA ARG A 479 42.80 57.89 -35.87
C ARG A 479 41.62 58.49 -35.10
N HIS A 480 40.77 59.29 -35.74
CA HIS A 480 39.62 59.93 -35.09
C HIS A 480 38.32 59.10 -35.19
N ARG A 481 37.50 59.10 -34.13
CA ARG A 481 36.16 58.50 -34.12
C ARG A 481 35.13 59.58 -34.48
N LEU A 482 34.71 59.60 -35.75
CA LEU A 482 33.68 60.52 -36.23
C LEU A 482 32.37 60.35 -35.45
N ARG A 483 31.82 61.46 -34.94
CA ARG A 483 30.53 61.53 -34.27
C ARG A 483 29.49 62.07 -35.25
N ARG A 484 28.37 61.36 -35.39
CA ARG A 484 27.21 61.93 -36.08
C ARG A 484 26.39 62.76 -35.08
N PRO A 485 25.98 63.99 -35.40
CA PRO A 485 24.96 64.69 -34.61
C PRO A 485 23.66 63.87 -34.62
N TRP A 486 22.92 63.94 -33.52
CA TRP A 486 21.64 63.26 -33.38
C TRP A 486 20.68 63.70 -34.49
N PRO A 487 19.90 62.79 -35.11
CA PRO A 487 18.73 63.23 -35.86
C PRO A 487 17.80 63.93 -34.88
N THR A 488 17.53 65.21 -35.15
CA THR A 488 16.74 66.12 -34.31
C THR A 488 15.31 65.63 -34.02
N GLY A 489 14.85 64.58 -34.69
CA GLY A 489 13.55 63.94 -34.44
C GLY A 489 13.45 63.11 -33.15
N LEU A 490 14.53 62.45 -32.69
CA LEU A 490 14.47 61.55 -31.53
C LEU A 490 14.57 62.27 -30.17
N ALA A 491 15.13 63.49 -30.14
CA ALA A 491 15.16 64.32 -28.94
C ALA A 491 13.75 64.83 -28.54
N ARG A 492 12.82 64.95 -29.49
CA ARG A 492 11.42 65.32 -29.20
C ARG A 492 10.61 64.17 -28.62
N LEU A 493 10.91 62.92 -28.98
CA LEU A 493 10.24 61.74 -28.45
C LEU A 493 10.62 61.46 -26.99
N PHE A 494 11.89 61.64 -26.60
CA PHE A 494 12.31 61.47 -25.20
C PHE A 494 11.78 62.57 -24.26
N ARG A 495 11.47 63.77 -24.77
CA ARG A 495 10.88 64.85 -23.95
C ARG A 495 9.37 64.67 -23.70
N ARG A 496 8.67 63.85 -24.51
CA ARG A 496 7.23 63.59 -24.37
C ARG A 496 6.87 62.34 -23.55
N VAL A 497 7.81 61.45 -23.28
CA VAL A 497 7.57 60.22 -22.49
C VAL A 497 7.76 60.45 -20.97
N ALA A 498 8.09 61.67 -20.54
CA ALA A 498 8.25 62.03 -19.12
C ALA A 498 6.99 62.58 -18.43
N ILE A 499 5.80 62.42 -19.01
CA ILE A 499 4.53 62.83 -18.35
C ILE A 499 3.51 61.70 -18.51
N VAL A 500 3.50 60.78 -17.53
CA VAL A 500 2.32 59.99 -17.17
C VAL A 500 1.93 60.45 -15.76
N PRO A 501 0.78 61.13 -15.58
CA PRO A 501 0.25 61.43 -14.26
C PRO A 501 -0.57 60.23 -13.76
N GLY A 502 -0.42 59.87 -12.48
CA GLY A 502 -1.36 58.97 -11.82
C GLY A 502 -0.73 57.77 -11.13
N PHE A 503 -0.09 57.99 -9.99
CA PHE A 503 -0.06 57.03 -8.89
C PHE A 503 -0.11 57.81 -7.57
N PRO A 504 -1.15 57.64 -6.74
CA PRO A 504 -1.26 58.37 -5.48
C PRO A 504 -0.23 57.83 -4.48
N ARG A 505 0.55 58.75 -3.89
CA ARG A 505 1.38 58.46 -2.72
C ARG A 505 0.48 58.37 -1.50
N SER A 506 0.19 57.17 -1.02
CA SER A 506 -0.27 56.97 0.35
C SER A 506 0.92 57.16 1.31
N ARG A 507 0.89 58.26 2.06
CA ARG A 507 1.57 58.36 3.35
C ARG A 507 0.63 57.76 4.39
N GLY A 508 1.04 56.69 5.04
CA GLY A 508 0.38 56.11 6.20
C GLY A 508 1.44 55.54 7.11
N ALA A 509 1.66 56.22 8.23
CA ALA A 509 2.56 55.81 9.29
C ALA A 509 2.02 54.54 9.97
N TRP A 510 2.94 53.69 10.43
CA TRP A 510 2.72 52.73 11.52
C TRP A 510 2.49 53.52 12.84
N PRO A 511 1.84 52.95 13.86
CA PRO A 511 1.92 51.55 14.32
C PRO A 511 0.96 50.57 13.67
#